data_AF-A0A060SII3-F1
#
_entry.id   AF-A0A060SII3-F1
#
_cell.length_a   1.000
_cell.length_b   1.000
_cell.length_c   1.000
_cell.angle_alpha   90.00
_cell.angle_beta   90.00
_cell.angle_gamma   90.00
#
_symmetry.space_group_name_H-M   'P 1'
#
loop_
_entity.id
_entity.type
_entity.pdbx_description
1 polymer ?
#
loop_
_entity_poly.entity_id
_entity_poly.type
_entity_poly.pdbx_seq_one_letter_code
_entity_poly.pdbx_strand_id
1 'polypeptide(L)'
;MRIARSSQNGLKLGPLHDKLQCHIQVLIDHPELLLGDAADYRKATLDGKLWERPEAVKTVHKMAQNFPHLRQIFVAFLQGALTTWGRFSQEFAKGGAIDCATEAELDTAWVSSTNDHNEGALGSRRSWSHSRPNASEAYYNAQAKYHSNATEDFIQAHLHLPEDQQHLRAVARSLDSSGHESIRRQEQVVHAVTQAAQGARAREERDRKAEEARVKVEATVLILDSGMLEKLTRDQMEEQLEVYRKLENDKEVPLKSKIPTRAAKLDTLRNALTRYRVRQSTLP
;
A
#
# COMPACT_ATOMS: atom_id res chain seq x y z
N MET A 1 12.76 14.62 1.27
CA MET A 1 12.92 15.23 2.60
C MET A 1 14.31 14.90 3.14
N ARG A 2 15.25 15.86 3.13
CA ARG A 2 16.68 15.59 3.40
C ARG A 2 16.95 15.20 4.86
N ILE A 3 16.10 15.66 5.79
CA ILE A 3 16.22 15.43 7.24
C ILE A 3 15.86 13.98 7.61
N ALA A 4 14.80 13.41 7.03
CA ALA A 4 14.45 12.01 7.30
C ALA A 4 15.50 11.03 6.74
N ARG A 5 16.26 11.42 5.71
CA ARG A 5 17.25 10.58 5.01
C ARG A 5 18.63 10.53 5.66
N SER A 6 18.88 11.26 6.75
CA SER A 6 20.09 11.07 7.55
C SER A 6 19.96 9.77 8.36
N SER A 7 21.08 9.06 8.57
CA SER A 7 21.11 7.87 9.42
C SER A 7 20.76 8.27 10.86
N GLN A 8 19.52 7.98 11.28
CA GLN A 8 19.00 8.25 12.61
C GLN A 8 17.83 7.31 12.92
N ASN A 9 17.45 7.23 14.20
CA ASN A 9 16.32 6.42 14.61
C ASN A 9 15.04 7.05 14.07
N GLY A 10 14.21 6.27 13.37
CA GLY A 10 12.89 6.70 12.94
C GLY A 10 11.99 7.11 14.11
N LEU A 11 12.19 6.52 15.29
CA LEU A 11 11.45 6.88 16.50
C LEU A 11 11.78 8.29 17.02
N LYS A 12 12.93 8.86 16.63
CA LYS A 12 13.35 10.21 16.99
C LYS A 12 12.77 11.29 16.05
N LEU A 13 11.93 10.92 15.08
CA LEU A 13 11.34 11.84 14.10
C LEU A 13 10.11 12.62 14.59
N GLY A 14 9.67 12.44 15.83
CA GLY A 14 8.52 13.16 16.39
C GLY A 14 8.54 14.68 16.13
N PRO A 15 9.63 15.40 16.46
CA PRO A 15 9.74 16.84 16.19
C PRO A 15 9.65 17.21 14.70
N LEU A 16 10.08 16.33 13.80
CA LEU A 16 9.96 16.54 12.35
C LEU A 16 8.50 16.43 11.90
N HIS A 17 7.74 15.48 12.46
CA HIS A 17 6.31 15.32 12.18
C HIS A 17 5.52 16.53 12.68
N ASP A 18 5.80 17.02 13.89
CA ASP A 18 5.18 18.25 14.44
C ASP A 18 5.45 19.45 13.52
N LYS A 19 6.72 19.65 13.14
CA LYS A 19 7.12 20.72 12.23
C LYS A 19 6.40 20.61 10.88
N LEU A 20 6.26 19.40 10.34
CA LEU A 20 5.58 19.14 9.09
C LEU A 20 4.09 19.50 9.18
N GLN A 21 3.40 19.10 10.24
CA GLN A 21 1.99 19.43 10.43
C GLN A 21 1.78 20.94 10.56
N CYS A 22 2.61 21.61 11.36
CA CYS A 22 2.57 23.08 11.46
C CYS A 22 2.81 23.75 10.10
N HIS A 23 3.78 23.26 9.32
CA HIS A 23 4.06 23.79 7.98
C HIS A 23 2.89 23.61 7.01
N ILE A 24 2.25 22.43 7.02
CA ILE A 24 1.06 22.17 6.21
C ILE A 24 -0.07 23.14 6.60
N GLN A 25 -0.29 23.36 7.90
CA GLN A 25 -1.29 24.31 8.39
C GLN A 25 -1.01 25.74 7.91
N VAL A 26 0.25 26.19 7.98
CA VAL A 26 0.67 27.51 7.46
C VAL A 26 0.36 27.65 5.96
N LEU A 27 0.58 26.60 5.16
CA LEU A 27 0.27 26.63 3.73
C LEU A 27 -1.24 26.53 3.42
N ILE A 28 -2.04 25.97 4.32
CA ILE A 28 -3.51 25.98 4.23
C ILE A 28 -4.03 27.40 4.47
N ASP A 29 -3.52 28.05 5.52
CA ASP A 29 -3.94 29.40 5.93
C ASP A 29 -3.42 30.47 4.93
N HIS A 30 -2.22 30.25 4.39
CA HIS A 30 -1.52 31.17 3.50
C HIS A 30 -1.00 30.48 2.22
N PRO A 31 -1.88 30.01 1.31
CA PRO A 31 -1.48 29.27 0.10
C PRO A 31 -0.63 30.10 -0.86
N GLU A 32 -0.73 31.43 -0.82
CA GLU A 32 0.10 32.38 -1.55
C GLU A 32 1.59 32.27 -1.24
N LEU A 33 1.98 31.71 -0.09
CA LEU A 33 3.38 31.45 0.23
C LEU A 33 4.05 30.52 -0.79
N LEU A 34 3.28 29.60 -1.40
CA LEU A 34 3.76 28.73 -2.46
C LEU A 34 3.23 29.14 -3.84
N LEU A 35 1.98 29.59 -3.95
CA LEU A 35 1.33 29.83 -5.24
C LEU A 35 1.43 31.28 -5.74
N GLY A 36 1.84 32.22 -4.90
CA GLY A 36 1.93 33.63 -5.27
C GLY A 36 3.15 33.94 -6.15
N ASP A 37 3.06 35.01 -6.94
CA ASP A 37 4.16 35.44 -7.83
C ASP A 37 5.43 35.84 -7.06
N ALA A 38 5.28 36.22 -5.79
CA ALA A 38 6.38 36.55 -4.87
C ALA A 38 6.73 35.40 -3.90
N ALA A 39 6.36 34.15 -4.23
CA ALA A 39 6.64 32.99 -3.39
C ALA A 39 8.15 32.83 -3.16
N ASP A 40 8.55 32.83 -1.89
CA ASP A 40 9.93 32.62 -1.45
C ASP A 40 10.09 31.17 -0.95
N TYR A 41 11.08 30.46 -1.48
CA TYR A 41 11.42 29.11 -1.05
C TYR A 41 11.62 29.01 0.46
N ARG A 42 12.13 30.07 1.12
CA ARG A 42 12.38 30.10 2.56
C ARG A 42 11.13 29.90 3.41
N LYS A 43 9.97 30.32 2.88
CA LYS A 43 8.66 30.20 3.54
C LYS A 43 7.83 29.08 2.95
N ALA A 44 8.04 28.73 1.68
CA ALA A 44 7.28 27.72 0.99
C ALA A 44 7.75 26.29 1.29
N THR A 45 9.05 26.08 1.52
CA THR A 45 9.62 24.75 1.78
C THR A 45 9.73 24.46 3.27
N LEU A 46 9.53 23.18 3.64
CA LEU A 46 9.58 22.73 5.04
C LEU A 46 10.96 22.94 5.71
N ASP A 47 12.03 22.80 4.93
CA ASP A 47 13.41 22.94 5.40
C ASP A 47 14.00 24.33 5.12
N GLY A 48 13.22 25.23 4.51
CA GLY A 48 13.67 26.56 4.09
C GLY A 48 14.76 26.53 3.01
N LYS A 49 15.02 25.37 2.39
CA LYS A 49 16.02 25.23 1.33
C LYS A 49 15.41 25.51 -0.04
N LEU A 50 16.29 25.77 -0.99
CA LEU A 50 15.94 25.95 -2.40
C LEU A 50 15.11 24.77 -2.92
N TRP A 51 14.18 25.07 -3.82
CA TRP A 51 13.39 24.07 -4.51
C TRP A 51 14.29 23.04 -5.20
N GLU A 52 13.96 21.76 -5.09
CA GLU A 52 14.72 20.69 -5.75
C GLU A 52 14.68 20.83 -7.28
N ARG A 53 13.59 21.39 -7.81
CA ARG A 53 13.38 21.67 -9.24
C ARG A 53 12.80 23.07 -9.44
N PRO A 54 13.62 24.13 -9.39
CA PRO A 54 13.13 25.50 -9.50
C PRO A 54 12.40 25.79 -10.82
N GLU A 55 12.82 25.14 -11.90
CA GLU A 55 12.20 25.24 -13.22
C GLU A 55 10.75 24.74 -13.24
N ALA A 56 10.45 23.68 -12.47
CA ALA A 56 9.10 23.14 -12.36
C ALA A 56 8.19 24.12 -11.61
N VAL A 57 8.64 24.65 -10.48
CA VAL A 57 7.88 25.63 -9.70
C VAL A 57 7.59 26.89 -10.51
N LYS A 58 8.61 27.42 -11.20
CA LYS A 58 8.45 28.59 -12.08
C LYS A 58 7.45 28.33 -13.21
N THR A 59 7.43 27.12 -13.75
CA THR A 59 6.46 26.74 -14.81
C THR A 59 5.04 26.70 -14.26
N VAL A 60 4.85 26.12 -13.06
CA VAL A 60 3.54 26.13 -12.38
C VAL A 60 3.07 27.56 -12.12
N HIS A 61 3.91 28.46 -11.62
CA HIS A 61 3.55 29.87 -11.40
C HIS A 61 3.08 30.56 -12.69
N LYS A 62 3.81 30.37 -13.80
CA LYS A 62 3.41 30.91 -15.11
C LYS A 62 2.06 30.39 -15.57
N MET A 63 1.73 29.14 -15.26
CA MET A 63 0.49 28.51 -15.68
C MET A 63 -0.66 28.73 -14.68
N ALA A 64 -0.37 29.19 -13.46
CA ALA A 64 -1.36 29.30 -12.38
C ALA A 64 -2.57 30.14 -12.78
N GLN A 65 -2.36 31.19 -13.58
CA GLN A 65 -3.42 32.05 -14.11
C GLN A 65 -4.44 31.29 -14.99
N ASN A 66 -4.03 30.18 -15.62
CA ASN A 66 -4.89 29.35 -16.47
C ASN A 66 -5.68 28.31 -15.66
N PHE A 67 -5.44 28.19 -14.35
CA PHE A 67 -6.04 27.18 -13.48
C PHE A 67 -6.85 27.83 -12.36
N PRO A 68 -8.11 28.23 -12.62
CA PRO A 68 -8.93 28.98 -11.66
C PRO A 68 -9.16 28.23 -10.33
N HIS A 69 -9.08 26.90 -10.35
CA HIS A 69 -9.28 26.05 -9.18
C HIS A 69 -7.97 25.57 -8.51
N LEU A 70 -6.80 25.99 -9.01
CA LEU A 70 -5.50 25.52 -8.47
C LEU A 70 -5.38 25.75 -6.97
N ARG A 71 -5.77 26.95 -6.50
CA ARG A 71 -5.75 27.30 -5.08
C ARG A 71 -6.66 26.38 -4.25
N GLN A 72 -7.89 26.15 -4.72
CA GLN A 72 -8.88 25.33 -4.02
C GLN A 72 -8.43 23.87 -3.93
N ILE A 73 -7.92 23.33 -5.04
CA ILE A 73 -7.41 21.96 -5.10
C ILE A 73 -6.18 21.80 -4.20
N PHE A 74 -5.25 22.76 -4.22
CA PHE A 74 -4.07 22.75 -3.38
C PHE A 74 -4.41 22.74 -1.89
N VAL A 75 -5.32 23.62 -1.46
CA VAL A 75 -5.78 23.67 -0.06
C VAL A 75 -6.50 22.37 0.33
N ALA A 76 -7.40 21.86 -0.52
CA ALA A 76 -8.10 20.60 -0.25
C ALA A 76 -7.12 19.41 -0.14
N PHE A 77 -6.10 19.36 -0.98
CA PHE A 77 -5.01 18.38 -0.90
C PHE A 77 -4.29 18.49 0.44
N LEU A 78 -3.90 19.70 0.87
CA LEU A 78 -3.20 19.91 2.13
C LEU A 78 -4.07 19.56 3.36
N GLN A 79 -5.37 19.86 3.35
CA GLN A 79 -6.28 19.47 4.42
C GLN A 79 -6.39 17.94 4.55
N GLY A 80 -6.47 17.24 3.43
CA GLY A 80 -6.42 15.77 3.39
C GLY A 80 -5.08 15.23 3.88
N ALA A 81 -3.98 15.85 3.47
CA ALA A 81 -2.64 15.50 3.93
C ALA A 81 -2.48 15.72 5.44
N LEU A 82 -2.90 16.86 5.98
CA LEU A 82 -2.84 17.18 7.41
C LEU A 82 -3.61 16.15 8.24
N THR A 83 -4.82 15.81 7.80
CA THR A 83 -5.64 14.77 8.45
C THR A 83 -4.93 13.42 8.47
N THR A 84 -4.26 13.07 7.37
CA THR A 84 -3.54 11.81 7.23
C THR A 84 -2.29 11.79 8.10
N TRP A 85 -1.52 12.88 8.12
CA TRP A 85 -0.35 13.04 8.98
C TRP A 85 -0.71 12.99 10.46
N GLY A 86 -1.83 13.60 10.86
CA GLY A 86 -2.34 13.51 12.24
C GLY A 86 -2.61 12.07 12.68
N ARG A 87 -3.11 11.21 11.78
CA ARG A 87 -3.28 9.77 12.05
C ARG A 87 -1.94 9.02 12.04
N PHE A 88 -1.09 9.33 11.06
CA PHE A 88 0.20 8.65 10.87
C PHE A 88 1.19 8.90 11.99
N SER A 89 1.18 10.11 12.58
CA SER A 89 2.10 10.47 13.67
C SER A 89 1.47 10.36 15.05
N GLN A 90 0.33 9.67 15.20
CA GLN A 90 -0.36 9.55 16.48
C GLN A 90 0.51 8.90 17.56
N GLU A 91 1.35 7.94 17.17
CA GLU A 91 2.29 7.25 18.07
C GLU A 91 3.39 8.17 18.61
N PHE A 92 3.68 9.28 17.92
CA PHE A 92 4.66 10.31 18.30
C PHE A 92 4.06 11.44 19.13
N ALA A 93 2.79 11.33 19.54
CA ALA A 93 2.15 12.36 20.35
C ALA A 93 2.89 12.55 21.69
N LYS A 94 2.93 13.80 22.16
CA LYS A 94 3.51 14.14 23.47
C LYS A 94 2.85 13.35 24.59
N GLY A 95 3.66 12.82 25.51
CA GLY A 95 3.21 11.92 26.56
C GLY A 95 2.86 10.49 26.10
N GLY A 96 3.04 10.18 24.81
CA GLY A 96 2.92 8.82 24.26
C GLY A 96 4.10 7.93 24.64
N ALA A 97 4.03 6.66 24.26
CA ALA A 97 5.08 5.68 24.58
C ALA A 97 6.45 6.05 23.98
N ILE A 98 6.47 6.60 22.76
CA ILE A 98 7.71 7.01 22.09
C ILE A 98 8.31 8.26 22.74
N ASP A 99 7.48 9.24 23.10
CA ASP A 99 7.91 10.50 23.73
C ASP A 99 8.41 10.29 25.17
N CYS A 100 7.82 9.34 25.89
CA CYS A 100 8.22 8.97 27.24
C CYS A 100 9.39 7.96 27.29
N ALA A 101 9.80 7.39 26.16
CA ALA A 101 10.87 6.41 26.13
C ALA A 101 12.22 7.06 26.42
N THR A 102 13.07 6.35 27.16
CA THR A 102 14.45 6.76 27.39
C THR A 102 15.28 6.58 26.12
N GLU A 103 16.39 7.32 26.01
CA GLU A 103 17.33 7.17 24.88
C GLU A 103 17.81 5.72 24.72
N ALA A 104 18.05 5.01 25.83
CA ALA A 104 18.47 3.62 25.81
C ALA A 104 17.41 2.66 25.24
N GLU A 105 16.13 2.90 25.55
CA GLU A 105 15.01 2.13 25.00
C GLU A 105 14.84 2.40 23.51
N LEU A 106 14.94 3.67 23.10
CA LEU A 106 14.88 4.05 21.69
C LEU A 106 16.02 3.42 20.89
N ASP A 107 17.25 3.46 21.40
CA ASP A 107 18.41 2.88 20.72
C ASP A 107 18.32 1.34 20.64
N THR A 108 17.70 0.69 21.63
CA THR A 108 17.41 -0.76 21.59
C THR A 108 16.34 -1.07 20.54
N ALA A 109 15.30 -0.23 20.44
CA ALA A 109 14.21 -0.36 19.47
C ALA A 109 14.53 0.39 18.16
N TRP A 110 15.73 0.22 17.62
CA TRP A 110 16.15 0.95 16.42
C TRP A 110 15.27 0.61 15.21
N VAL A 111 14.66 1.64 14.62
CA VAL A 111 13.91 1.53 13.37
C VAL A 111 14.51 2.51 12.36
N SER A 112 14.68 2.08 11.11
CA SER A 112 15.14 2.97 10.04
C SER A 112 14.16 4.14 9.84
N SER A 113 14.69 5.36 9.75
CA SER A 113 13.93 6.59 9.53
C SER A 113 13.15 6.64 8.21
N THR A 114 13.57 5.85 7.22
CA THR A 114 12.90 5.73 5.92
C THR A 114 12.81 4.28 5.48
N ASN A 115 11.77 3.98 4.70
CA ASN A 115 11.64 2.70 4.02
C ASN A 115 12.55 2.58 2.78
N ASP A 116 13.28 3.64 2.38
CA ASP A 116 14.20 3.66 1.23
C ASP A 116 15.18 2.48 1.27
N HIS A 117 15.67 2.10 2.46
CA HIS A 117 16.58 0.97 2.64
C HIS A 117 15.95 -0.36 2.21
N ASN A 118 14.67 -0.58 2.53
CA ASN A 118 13.95 -1.79 2.14
C ASN A 118 13.53 -1.76 0.67
N GLU A 119 13.14 -0.58 0.16
CA GLU A 119 12.72 -0.39 -1.24
C GLU A 119 13.88 -0.60 -2.22
N GLY A 120 15.10 -0.18 -1.85
CA GLY A 120 16.31 -0.40 -2.63
C GLY A 120 16.91 -1.81 -2.50
N ALA A 121 16.67 -2.50 -1.39
CA ALA A 121 17.31 -3.80 -1.09
C ALA A 121 17.01 -4.88 -2.14
N LEU A 122 15.78 -4.91 -2.69
CA LEU A 122 15.43 -5.89 -3.72
C LEU A 122 16.15 -5.59 -5.04
N GLY A 123 16.25 -4.31 -5.42
CA GLY A 123 16.99 -3.88 -6.61
C GLY A 123 18.48 -4.20 -6.49
N SER A 124 19.07 -3.88 -5.35
CA SER A 124 20.46 -4.20 -5.02
C SER A 124 20.72 -5.70 -5.06
N ARG A 125 19.83 -6.52 -4.45
CA ARG A 125 19.92 -7.98 -4.49
C ARG A 125 19.87 -8.51 -5.92
N ARG A 126 18.96 -8.00 -6.75
CA ARG A 126 18.86 -8.41 -8.16
C ARG A 126 20.16 -8.10 -8.90
N SER A 127 20.66 -6.87 -8.83
CA SER A 127 21.90 -6.49 -9.50
C SER A 127 23.09 -7.33 -9.02
N TRP A 128 23.17 -7.55 -7.71
CA TRP A 128 24.21 -8.38 -7.10
C TRP A 128 24.15 -9.83 -7.60
N SER A 129 22.96 -10.44 -7.62
CA SER A 129 22.76 -11.82 -8.07
C SER A 129 23.13 -12.00 -9.54
N HIS A 130 22.84 -11.01 -10.40
CA HIS A 130 23.27 -11.04 -11.81
C HIS A 130 24.80 -11.06 -11.94
N SER A 131 25.50 -10.25 -11.14
CA SER A 131 26.97 -10.23 -11.14
C SER A 131 27.61 -11.46 -10.48
N ARG A 132 26.85 -12.17 -9.64
CA ARG A 132 27.32 -13.30 -8.82
C ARG A 132 26.29 -14.44 -8.83
N PRO A 133 26.09 -15.12 -9.97
CA PRO A 133 25.01 -16.10 -10.13
C PRO A 133 25.18 -17.34 -9.24
N ASN A 134 26.42 -17.68 -8.88
CA ASN A 134 26.73 -18.83 -8.02
C ASN A 134 26.75 -18.49 -6.54
N ALA A 135 26.55 -17.21 -6.17
CA ALA A 135 26.62 -16.80 -4.79
C ALA A 135 25.31 -17.10 -4.05
N SER A 136 25.42 -17.44 -2.77
CA SER A 136 24.28 -17.82 -1.94
C SER A 136 23.57 -16.60 -1.35
N GLU A 137 22.32 -16.81 -0.93
CA GLU A 137 21.56 -15.78 -0.21
C GLU A 137 22.19 -15.45 1.15
N ALA A 138 22.77 -16.43 1.86
CA ALA A 138 23.52 -16.16 3.08
C ALA A 138 24.72 -15.25 2.80
N TYR A 139 25.42 -15.45 1.69
CA TYR A 139 26.55 -14.60 1.33
C TYR A 139 26.11 -13.17 1.01
N TYR A 140 25.01 -13.00 0.27
CA TYR A 140 24.41 -11.68 0.05
C TYR A 140 24.05 -11.00 1.38
N ASN A 141 23.33 -11.71 2.25
CA ASN A 141 22.89 -11.18 3.54
C ASN A 141 24.08 -10.87 4.46
N ALA A 142 25.13 -11.68 4.46
CA ALA A 142 26.35 -11.44 5.21
C ALA A 142 27.06 -10.17 4.72
N GLN A 143 27.18 -9.98 3.41
CA GLN A 143 27.76 -8.76 2.83
C GLN A 143 26.91 -7.52 3.13
N ALA A 144 25.58 -7.62 2.99
CA ALA A 144 24.67 -6.52 3.30
C ALA A 144 24.78 -6.11 4.78
N LYS A 145 24.84 -7.09 5.69
CA LYS A 145 25.06 -6.84 7.13
C LYS A 145 26.44 -6.27 7.40
N TYR A 146 27.48 -6.79 6.74
CA TYR A 146 28.85 -6.33 6.88
C TYR A 146 28.95 -4.81 6.67
N HIS A 147 28.30 -4.31 5.62
CA HIS A 147 28.28 -2.88 5.30
C HIS A 147 27.28 -2.05 6.13
N SER A 148 26.17 -2.63 6.59
CA SER A 148 25.09 -1.86 7.24
C SER A 148 25.24 -1.76 8.76
N ASN A 149 25.88 -2.75 9.41
CA ASN A 149 25.88 -2.87 10.87
C ASN A 149 27.23 -2.49 11.50
N ALA A 150 28.03 -1.64 10.86
CA ALA A 150 29.39 -1.28 11.30
C ALA A 150 30.28 -2.50 11.61
N THR A 151 29.97 -3.65 11.00
CA THR A 151 30.72 -4.89 11.23
C THR A 151 32.10 -4.81 10.59
N GLU A 152 32.22 -4.05 9.50
CA GLU A 152 33.51 -3.66 8.91
C GLU A 152 34.39 -2.93 9.94
N ASP A 153 33.87 -1.85 10.53
CA ASP A 153 34.62 -1.05 11.51
C ASP A 153 34.99 -1.88 12.73
N PHE A 154 34.09 -2.74 13.21
CA PHE A 154 34.36 -3.66 14.31
C PHE A 154 35.47 -4.67 13.97
N ILE A 155 35.43 -5.27 12.78
CA ILE A 155 36.46 -6.21 12.34
C ILE A 155 37.81 -5.51 12.21
N GLN A 156 37.84 -4.29 11.65
CA GLN A 156 39.07 -3.52 11.52
C GLN A 156 39.62 -3.10 12.89
N ALA A 157 38.77 -2.69 13.82
CA ALA A 157 39.19 -2.25 15.15
C ALA A 157 39.65 -3.41 16.05
N HIS A 158 38.93 -4.54 16.01
CA HIS A 158 39.06 -5.59 17.03
C HIS A 158 39.54 -6.95 16.51
N LEU A 159 39.47 -7.21 15.20
CA LEU A 159 39.77 -8.53 14.60
C LEU A 159 40.76 -8.41 13.43
N HIS A 160 41.76 -7.55 13.56
CA HIS A 160 42.73 -7.26 12.50
C HIS A 160 43.96 -8.19 12.52
N LEU A 161 44.14 -9.00 13.56
CA LEU A 161 45.30 -9.87 13.68
C LEU A 161 45.22 -11.07 12.70
N PRO A 162 46.36 -11.58 12.20
CA PRO A 162 46.38 -12.73 11.30
C PRO A 162 45.67 -13.96 11.86
N GLU A 163 45.77 -14.20 13.17
CA GLU A 163 45.14 -15.31 13.89
C GLU A 163 43.61 -15.20 13.89
N ASP A 164 43.08 -13.99 14.13
CA ASP A 164 41.64 -13.71 14.09
C ASP A 164 41.09 -13.96 12.69
N GLN A 165 41.80 -13.46 11.68
CA GLN A 165 41.45 -13.65 10.27
C GLN A 165 41.52 -15.13 9.86
N GLN A 166 42.46 -15.90 10.40
CA GLN A 166 42.52 -17.34 10.19
C GLN A 166 41.34 -18.06 10.83
N HIS A 167 40.96 -17.68 12.06
CA HIS A 167 39.80 -18.20 12.75
C HIS A 167 38.50 -17.92 11.99
N LEU A 168 38.27 -16.67 11.57
CA LEU A 168 37.10 -16.26 10.80
C LEU A 168 36.97 -17.08 9.50
N ARG A 169 38.07 -17.28 8.76
CA ARG A 169 38.08 -18.12 7.56
C ARG A 169 37.75 -19.58 7.86
N ALA A 170 38.23 -20.13 8.97
CA ALA A 170 37.94 -21.50 9.37
C ALA A 170 36.45 -21.68 9.70
N VAL A 171 35.87 -20.74 10.46
CA VAL A 171 34.44 -20.72 10.80
C VAL A 171 33.58 -20.58 9.55
N ALA A 172 33.93 -19.66 8.64
CA ALA A 172 33.21 -19.47 7.38
C ALA A 172 33.19 -20.76 6.53
N ARG A 173 34.33 -21.45 6.39
CA ARG A 173 34.39 -22.74 5.66
C ARG A 173 33.56 -23.82 6.33
N SER A 174 33.58 -23.89 7.66
CA SER A 174 32.73 -24.84 8.41
C SER A 174 31.26 -24.58 8.15
N LEU A 175 30.84 -23.31 8.17
CA LEU A 175 29.47 -22.90 7.86
C LEU A 175 29.09 -23.23 6.42
N ASP A 176 29.95 -22.95 5.44
CA ASP A 176 29.69 -23.30 4.04
C ASP A 176 29.57 -24.81 3.84
N SER A 177 30.39 -25.60 4.55
CA SER A 177 30.35 -27.07 4.51
C SER A 177 29.11 -27.68 5.18
N SER A 178 28.39 -26.92 6.01
CA SER A 178 27.19 -27.41 6.73
C SER A 178 25.99 -27.70 5.82
N GLY A 179 26.01 -27.23 4.56
CA GLY A 179 24.90 -27.42 3.63
C GLY A 179 23.63 -26.64 3.98
N HIS A 180 23.69 -25.68 4.91
CA HIS A 180 22.55 -24.88 5.35
C HIS A 180 21.79 -24.19 4.20
N GLU A 181 22.48 -23.77 3.14
CA GLU A 181 21.85 -23.22 1.93
C GLU A 181 21.03 -24.26 1.15
N SER A 182 21.51 -25.50 1.09
CA SER A 182 20.77 -26.60 0.45
C SER A 182 19.47 -26.87 1.19
N ILE A 183 19.54 -26.93 2.52
CA ILE A 183 18.37 -27.10 3.41
C ILE A 183 17.37 -25.96 3.17
N ARG A 184 17.84 -24.70 3.18
CA ARG A 184 16.97 -23.54 2.94
C ARG A 184 16.30 -23.59 1.57
N ARG A 185 17.03 -23.96 0.51
CA ARG A 185 16.43 -24.10 -0.84
C ARG A 185 15.35 -25.18 -0.86
N GLN A 186 15.58 -26.30 -0.18
CA GLN A 186 14.58 -27.36 -0.05
C GLN A 186 13.33 -26.86 0.68
N GLU A 187 13.48 -26.14 1.78
CA GLU A 187 12.37 -25.52 2.52
C GLU A 187 11.59 -24.54 1.64
N GLN A 188 12.27 -23.68 0.86
CA GLN A 188 11.64 -22.75 -0.07
C GLN A 188 10.83 -23.48 -1.15
N VAL A 189 11.35 -24.57 -1.71
CA VAL A 189 10.63 -25.38 -2.69
C VAL A 189 9.40 -26.03 -2.06
N VAL A 190 9.52 -26.64 -0.89
CA VAL A 190 8.39 -27.26 -0.16
C VAL A 190 7.32 -26.21 0.15
N HIS A 191 7.71 -25.03 0.60
CA HIS A 191 6.80 -23.93 0.86
C HIS A 191 6.09 -23.48 -0.43
N ALA A 192 6.82 -23.32 -1.53
CA ALA A 192 6.25 -22.91 -2.82
C ALA A 192 5.22 -23.92 -3.33
N VAL A 193 5.53 -25.22 -3.27
CA VAL A 193 4.61 -26.31 -3.64
C VAL A 193 3.36 -26.29 -2.77
N THR A 194 3.52 -26.09 -1.45
CA THR A 194 2.40 -26.03 -0.51
C THR A 194 1.49 -24.84 -0.81
N GLN A 195 2.06 -23.66 -1.06
CA GLN A 195 1.28 -22.47 -1.44
C GLN A 195 0.56 -22.67 -2.78
N ALA A 196 1.21 -23.28 -3.76
CA ALA A 196 0.59 -23.57 -5.05
C ALA A 196 -0.60 -24.52 -4.89
N ALA A 197 -0.48 -25.57 -4.08
CA ALA A 197 -1.57 -26.50 -3.80
C ALA A 197 -2.74 -25.82 -3.05
N GLN A 198 -2.44 -24.97 -2.06
CA GLN A 198 -3.47 -24.18 -1.38
C GLN A 198 -4.18 -23.21 -2.33
N GLY A 199 -3.42 -22.53 -3.18
CA GLY A 199 -3.95 -21.62 -4.20
C GLY A 199 -4.83 -22.35 -5.23
N ALA A 200 -4.43 -23.55 -5.66
CA ALA A 200 -5.22 -24.39 -6.55
C ALA A 200 -6.56 -24.80 -5.92
N ARG A 201 -6.55 -25.27 -4.67
CA ARG A 201 -7.77 -25.61 -3.93
C ARG A 201 -8.70 -24.41 -3.73
N ALA A 202 -8.14 -23.25 -3.37
CA ALA A 202 -8.91 -22.03 -3.20
C ALA A 202 -9.54 -21.56 -4.53
N ARG A 203 -8.82 -21.75 -5.64
CA ARG A 203 -9.33 -21.48 -6.98
C ARG A 203 -10.44 -22.44 -7.38
N GLU A 204 -10.25 -23.75 -7.20
CA GLU A 204 -11.28 -24.76 -7.47
C GLU A 204 -12.55 -24.50 -6.68
N GLU A 205 -12.43 -24.16 -5.39
CA GLU A 205 -13.57 -23.84 -4.54
C GLU A 205 -14.31 -22.57 -5.01
N ARG A 206 -13.56 -21.55 -5.42
CA ARG A 206 -14.13 -20.32 -5.98
C ARG A 206 -14.85 -20.60 -7.31
N ASP A 207 -14.22 -21.39 -8.17
CA ASP A 207 -14.75 -21.71 -9.49
C ASP A 207 -16.01 -22.62 -9.35
N ARG A 208 -16.03 -23.55 -8.38
CA ARG A 208 -17.21 -24.35 -8.00
C ARG A 208 -18.37 -23.47 -7.50
N LYS A 209 -18.11 -22.56 -6.56
CA LYS A 209 -19.15 -21.63 -6.05
C LYS A 209 -19.68 -20.71 -7.14
N ALA A 210 -18.82 -20.29 -8.07
CA ALA A 210 -19.23 -19.48 -9.20
C ALA A 210 -20.13 -20.27 -10.15
N GLU A 211 -19.80 -21.54 -10.40
CA GLU A 211 -20.61 -22.44 -11.22
C GLU A 211 -21.98 -22.73 -10.58
N GLU A 212 -22.01 -23.10 -9.29
CA GLU A 212 -23.25 -23.30 -8.54
C GLU A 212 -24.14 -22.05 -8.56
N ALA A 213 -23.53 -20.87 -8.41
CA ALA A 213 -24.25 -19.60 -8.50
C ALA A 213 -24.76 -19.32 -9.93
N ARG A 214 -24.04 -19.73 -10.97
CA ARG A 214 -24.46 -19.60 -12.36
C ARG A 214 -25.65 -20.53 -12.66
N VAL A 215 -25.53 -21.80 -12.31
CA VAL A 215 -26.60 -22.81 -12.48
C VAL A 215 -27.87 -22.38 -11.74
N LYS A 216 -27.75 -21.84 -10.52
CA LYS A 216 -28.90 -21.33 -9.77
C LYS A 216 -29.62 -20.18 -10.51
N VAL A 217 -28.85 -19.28 -11.12
CA VAL A 217 -29.40 -18.16 -11.89
C VAL A 217 -30.07 -18.66 -13.18
N GLU A 218 -29.45 -19.59 -13.90
CA GLU A 218 -30.01 -20.21 -15.11
C GLU A 218 -31.30 -21.00 -14.83
N ALA A 219 -31.41 -21.67 -13.69
CA ALA A 219 -32.60 -22.42 -13.31
C ALA A 219 -33.76 -21.53 -12.81
N THR A 220 -33.49 -20.26 -12.49
CA THR A 220 -34.51 -19.36 -11.92
C THR A 220 -35.38 -18.78 -13.02
N VAL A 221 -36.65 -19.19 -13.05
CA VAL A 221 -37.64 -18.66 -14.01
C VAL A 221 -38.06 -17.24 -13.61
N LEU A 222 -38.04 -16.31 -14.58
CA LEU A 222 -38.46 -14.93 -14.38
C LEU A 222 -39.97 -14.81 -14.12
N ILE A 223 -40.33 -14.14 -13.02
CA ILE A 223 -41.72 -13.82 -12.70
C ILE A 223 -42.04 -12.45 -13.32
N LEU A 224 -42.89 -12.46 -14.34
CA LEU A 224 -43.24 -11.26 -15.09
C LEU A 224 -44.53 -10.57 -14.60
N ASP A 225 -45.28 -11.19 -13.67
CA ASP A 225 -46.51 -10.62 -13.12
C ASP A 225 -46.23 -9.71 -11.92
N SER A 226 -46.57 -8.42 -12.06
CA SER A 226 -46.42 -7.40 -11.02
C SER A 226 -47.16 -7.72 -9.72
N GLY A 227 -48.31 -8.41 -9.77
CA GLY A 227 -49.07 -8.79 -8.58
C GLY A 227 -48.43 -9.96 -7.82
N MET A 228 -47.66 -10.81 -8.51
CA MET A 228 -46.90 -11.89 -7.90
C MET A 228 -45.59 -11.40 -7.29
N LEU A 229 -44.98 -10.34 -7.83
CA LEU A 229 -43.76 -9.74 -7.28
C LEU A 229 -43.94 -9.23 -5.84
N GLU A 230 -45.13 -8.73 -5.49
CA GLU A 230 -45.43 -8.23 -4.14
C GLU A 230 -45.48 -9.34 -3.09
N LYS A 231 -45.81 -10.55 -3.51
CA LYS A 231 -45.95 -11.74 -2.65
C LYS A 231 -44.62 -12.45 -2.41
N LEU A 232 -43.55 -12.07 -3.13
CA LEU A 232 -42.24 -12.67 -2.98
C LEU A 232 -41.62 -12.34 -1.61
N THR A 233 -40.86 -13.31 -1.11
CA THR A 233 -39.98 -13.10 0.04
C THR A 233 -38.77 -12.26 -0.37
N ARG A 234 -38.06 -11.70 0.62
CA ARG A 234 -36.86 -10.89 0.37
C ARG A 234 -35.80 -11.66 -0.43
N ASP A 235 -35.64 -12.96 -0.16
CA ASP A 235 -34.60 -13.77 -0.76
C ASP A 235 -34.99 -14.18 -2.20
N GLN A 236 -36.28 -14.46 -2.46
CA GLN A 236 -36.81 -14.66 -3.82
C GLN A 236 -36.66 -13.41 -4.70
N MET A 237 -36.83 -12.20 -4.13
CA MET A 237 -36.57 -10.95 -4.86
C MET A 237 -35.09 -10.79 -5.25
N GLU A 238 -34.16 -11.20 -4.37
CA GLU A 238 -32.74 -11.17 -4.70
C GLU A 238 -32.39 -12.14 -5.84
N GLU A 239 -32.97 -13.34 -5.84
CA GLU A 239 -32.81 -14.32 -6.91
C GLU A 239 -33.29 -13.77 -8.26
N GLN A 240 -34.47 -13.15 -8.29
CA GLN A 240 -34.99 -12.51 -9.50
C GLN A 240 -34.10 -11.36 -9.99
N LEU A 241 -33.59 -10.51 -9.08
CA LEU A 241 -32.67 -9.43 -9.45
C LEU A 241 -31.32 -9.94 -9.97
N GLU A 242 -30.82 -11.08 -9.49
CA GLU A 242 -29.62 -11.72 -10.03
C GLU A 242 -29.81 -12.20 -11.46
N VAL A 243 -30.98 -12.74 -11.81
CA VAL A 243 -31.33 -13.12 -13.19
C VAL A 243 -31.27 -11.90 -14.11
N TYR A 244 -31.93 -10.79 -13.75
CA TYR A 244 -31.88 -9.57 -14.55
C TYR A 244 -30.45 -9.02 -14.70
N ARG A 245 -29.61 -9.15 -13.67
CA ARG A 245 -28.23 -8.65 -13.70
C ARG A 245 -27.31 -9.52 -14.56
N LYS A 246 -27.40 -10.84 -14.43
CA LYS A 246 -26.44 -11.79 -15.03
C LYS A 246 -26.88 -12.36 -16.37
N LEU A 247 -28.14 -12.74 -16.52
CA LEU A 247 -28.66 -13.32 -17.77
C LEU A 247 -29.12 -12.21 -18.73
N GLU A 248 -29.92 -11.27 -18.23
CA GLU A 248 -30.44 -10.15 -19.05
C GLU A 248 -29.45 -8.98 -19.17
N ASN A 249 -28.26 -9.11 -18.55
CA ASN A 249 -27.17 -8.15 -18.58
C ASN A 249 -27.61 -6.69 -18.28
N ASP A 250 -28.59 -6.50 -17.39
CA ASP A 250 -29.07 -5.18 -17.00
C ASP A 250 -28.07 -4.50 -16.04
N LYS A 251 -27.28 -3.58 -16.60
CA LYS A 251 -26.28 -2.81 -15.85
C LYS A 251 -26.89 -1.80 -14.87
N GLU A 252 -28.18 -1.49 -14.99
CA GLU A 252 -28.87 -0.58 -14.08
C GLU A 252 -29.34 -1.27 -12.80
N VAL A 253 -29.29 -2.62 -12.73
CA VAL A 253 -29.64 -3.35 -11.52
C VAL A 253 -28.47 -3.32 -10.53
N PRO A 254 -28.58 -2.59 -9.40
CA PRO A 254 -27.49 -2.48 -8.43
C PRO A 254 -27.22 -3.81 -7.71
N LEU A 255 -26.01 -3.93 -7.17
CA LEU A 255 -25.59 -5.04 -6.30
C LEU A 255 -26.47 -5.11 -5.05
N LYS A 256 -26.69 -6.34 -4.54
CA LYS A 256 -27.51 -6.58 -3.34
C LYS A 256 -27.10 -5.74 -2.11
N SER A 257 -25.82 -5.44 -1.98
CA SER A 257 -25.28 -4.62 -0.87
C SER A 257 -25.77 -3.17 -0.90
N LYS A 258 -26.17 -2.64 -2.06
CA LYS A 258 -26.68 -1.27 -2.22
C LYS A 258 -28.18 -1.15 -2.00
N ILE A 259 -28.91 -2.28 -1.93
CA ILE A 259 -30.37 -2.33 -1.77
C ILE A 259 -30.74 -3.22 -0.57
N PRO A 260 -30.48 -2.80 0.67
CA PRO A 260 -30.63 -3.68 1.83
C PRO A 260 -32.10 -3.96 2.21
N THR A 261 -33.01 -3.01 1.97
CA THR A 261 -34.41 -3.10 2.42
C THR A 261 -35.30 -3.83 1.41
N ARG A 262 -36.33 -4.51 1.90
CA ARG A 262 -37.31 -5.20 1.04
C ARG A 262 -38.03 -4.24 0.09
N ALA A 263 -38.41 -3.06 0.60
CA ALA A 263 -39.09 -2.04 -0.21
C ALA A 263 -38.22 -1.58 -1.39
N ALA A 264 -36.93 -1.29 -1.15
CA ALA A 264 -36.00 -0.88 -2.19
C ALA A 264 -35.76 -1.99 -3.23
N LYS A 265 -35.71 -3.26 -2.80
CA LYS A 265 -35.58 -4.42 -3.71
C LYS A 265 -36.81 -4.55 -4.62
N LEU A 266 -38.00 -4.43 -4.06
CA LEU A 266 -39.26 -4.52 -4.81
C LEU A 266 -39.40 -3.39 -5.82
N ASP A 267 -39.02 -2.16 -5.45
CA ASP A 267 -39.00 -1.02 -6.39
C ASP A 267 -37.99 -1.25 -7.53
N THR A 268 -36.77 -1.68 -7.18
CA THR A 268 -35.73 -2.03 -8.17
C THR A 268 -36.20 -3.14 -9.12
N LEU A 269 -36.90 -4.14 -8.60
CA LEU A 269 -37.42 -5.26 -9.39
C LEU A 269 -38.54 -4.82 -10.35
N ARG A 270 -39.43 -3.91 -9.92
CA ARG A 270 -40.45 -3.31 -10.80
C ARG A 270 -39.81 -2.47 -11.92
N ASN A 271 -38.77 -1.71 -11.60
CA ASN A 271 -38.03 -0.92 -12.59
C ASN A 271 -37.31 -1.84 -13.59
N ALA A 272 -36.66 -2.91 -13.11
CA ALA A 272 -36.03 -3.92 -13.97
C ALA A 272 -37.04 -4.61 -14.89
N LEU A 273 -38.21 -5.01 -14.36
CA LEU A 273 -39.28 -5.61 -15.16
C LEU A 273 -39.80 -4.65 -16.24
N THR A 274 -39.98 -3.37 -15.92
CA THR A 274 -40.40 -2.35 -16.89
C THR A 274 -39.38 -2.24 -18.03
N ARG A 275 -38.08 -2.14 -17.71
CA ARG A 275 -37.01 -2.11 -18.72
C ARG A 275 -36.93 -3.38 -19.55
N TYR A 276 -37.16 -4.53 -18.93
CA TYR A 276 -37.19 -5.83 -19.62
C TYR A 276 -38.33 -5.90 -20.64
N ARG A 277 -39.55 -5.51 -20.24
CA ARG A 277 -40.71 -5.46 -21.15
C ARG A 277 -40.50 -4.49 -22.32
N VAL A 278 -39.91 -3.33 -22.05
CA VAL A 278 -39.56 -2.36 -23.12
C VAL A 278 -38.56 -3.00 -24.09
N ARG A 279 -37.48 -3.61 -23.60
CA ARG A 279 -36.48 -4.31 -24.44
C ARG A 279 -37.11 -5.40 -25.31
N GLN A 280 -37.98 -6.22 -24.72
CA GLN A 280 -38.70 -7.26 -25.47
C GLN A 280 -39.64 -6.70 -26.54
N SER A 281 -40.28 -5.56 -26.30
CA SER A 281 -41.15 -4.90 -27.29
C SER A 281 -40.39 -4.23 -28.45
N THR A 282 -39.09 -3.96 -28.29
CA THR A 282 -38.22 -3.35 -29.30
C THR A 282 -37.37 -4.36 -30.09
N LEU A 283 -37.45 -5.65 -29.76
CA LEU A 283 -36.83 -6.72 -30.55
C LEU A 283 -37.78 -7.08 -31.71
N PRO A 284 -37.34 -7.02 -32.99
CA PRO A 284 -38.16 -7.37 -34.15
C PRO A 284 -38.49 -8.86 -34.24
#